data_AF-A0A0T6UMF2-F1
#
_entry.id   AF-A0A0T6UMF2-F1
#
_cell.length_a   1.000
_cell.length_b   1.000
_cell.length_c   1.000
_cell.angle_alpha   90.00
_cell.angle_beta   90.00
_cell.angle_gamma   90.00
#
_symmetry.space_group_name_H-M   'P 1'
#
loop_
_entity.id
_entity.type
_entity.pdbx_description
1 polymer ?
#
loop_
_entity_poly.entity_id
_entity_poly.type
_entity_poly.pdbx_seq_one_letter_code
_entity_poly.pdbx_strand_id
1 'polypeptide(L)'
;MNPQLVALHKHWCTADAVKQFVSAELPNIGNFDAEEWVKEIGGMASTLHRMSVWYSLIYVVVEGYKELNCSHEAVDKLLSNEEYVDFLRLLRNATFHYQKDPLTEKAQKYLIVQDSEIWIRELNRALEKFFLDNLPVREFLNSVKVKNAYNPINVAPSASDAQKDARRLLGR
;
A
#
# COMPACT_ATOMS: atom_id res chain seq x y z
N MET A 1 17.24 -4.21 -9.80
CA MET A 1 15.96 -4.09 -9.08
C MET A 1 14.87 -4.49 -10.07
N ASN A 2 14.01 -5.47 -9.75
CA ASN A 2 12.92 -5.87 -10.64
C ASN A 2 11.88 -4.73 -10.70
N PRO A 3 11.75 -3.99 -11.82
CA PRO A 3 10.85 -2.85 -11.88
C PRO A 3 9.38 -3.22 -11.68
N GLN A 4 8.99 -4.45 -12.01
CA GLN A 4 7.63 -4.95 -11.83
C GLN A 4 7.30 -5.17 -10.36
N LEU A 5 8.25 -5.65 -9.55
CA LEU A 5 8.06 -5.80 -8.11
C LEU A 5 7.95 -4.44 -7.41
N VAL A 6 8.67 -3.43 -7.90
CA VAL A 6 8.54 -2.04 -7.42
C VAL A 6 7.16 -1.47 -7.78
N ALA A 7 6.68 -1.74 -9.00
CA ALA A 7 5.33 -1.34 -9.41
C ALA A 7 4.27 -2.02 -8.52
N LEU A 8 4.40 -3.32 -8.27
CA LEU A 8 3.51 -4.06 -7.39
C LEU A 8 3.52 -3.50 -5.95
N HIS A 9 4.70 -3.20 -5.40
CA HIS A 9 4.83 -2.54 -4.10
C HIS A 9 4.13 -1.17 -4.07
N LYS A 10 4.25 -0.37 -5.13
CA LYS A 10 3.54 0.92 -5.23
C LYS A 10 2.02 0.74 -5.19
N HIS A 11 1.48 -0.33 -5.77
CA HIS A 11 0.06 -0.67 -5.63
C HIS A 11 -0.29 -1.04 -4.18
N TRP A 12 0.56 -1.81 -3.51
CA TRP A 12 0.37 -2.12 -2.08
C TRP A 12 0.43 -0.88 -1.20
N CYS A 13 1.39 0.03 -1.38
CA CYS A 13 1.43 1.30 -0.65
C CYS A 13 0.17 2.14 -0.88
N THR A 14 -0.39 2.10 -2.09
CA THR A 14 -1.65 2.79 -2.41
C THR A 14 -2.81 2.19 -1.61
N ALA A 15 -2.91 0.86 -1.54
CA ALA A 15 -3.92 0.19 -0.73
C ALA A 15 -3.75 0.46 0.78
N ASP A 16 -2.51 0.39 1.28
CA ASP A 16 -2.21 0.59 2.70
C ASP A 16 -2.49 2.03 3.17
N ALA A 17 -2.26 3.03 2.31
CA ALA A 17 -2.63 4.42 2.59
C ALA A 17 -4.14 4.60 2.79
N VAL A 18 -4.98 3.85 2.05
CA VAL A 18 -6.44 3.91 2.17
C VAL A 18 -6.94 3.18 3.43
N LYS A 19 -6.22 2.15 3.90
CA LYS A 19 -6.56 1.37 5.10
C LYS A 19 -6.87 2.27 6.31
N GLN A 20 -6.13 3.36 6.47
CA GLN A 20 -6.32 4.29 7.60
C GLN A 20 -7.70 4.94 7.62
N PHE A 21 -8.30 5.19 6.45
CA PHE A 21 -9.61 5.80 6.34
C PHE A 21 -10.76 4.83 6.63
N VAL A 22 -10.52 3.52 6.47
CA VAL A 22 -11.53 2.49 6.77
C VAL A 22 -11.94 2.53 8.25
N SER A 23 -10.99 2.77 9.16
CA SER A 23 -11.23 2.86 10.60
C SER A 23 -11.33 4.29 11.14
N ALA A 24 -11.17 5.30 10.29
CA ALA A 24 -11.29 6.69 10.70
C ALA A 24 -12.76 7.04 10.97
N GLU A 25 -13.01 7.79 12.05
CA GLU A 25 -14.33 8.33 12.34
C GLU A 25 -14.89 9.08 11.12
N LEU A 26 -16.19 8.93 10.87
CA LEU A 26 -16.86 9.73 9.88
C LEU A 26 -16.87 11.19 10.37
N PRO A 27 -16.54 12.18 9.51
CA PRO A 27 -16.65 13.57 9.89
C PRO A 27 -18.05 13.83 10.42
N ASN A 28 -18.14 14.45 11.60
CA ASN A 28 -19.42 14.81 12.17
C ASN A 28 -20.08 15.86 11.25
N ILE A 29 -21.08 15.43 10.48
CA ILE A 29 -21.84 16.30 9.58
C ILE A 29 -22.89 17.06 10.39
N GLY A 30 -22.46 17.72 11.48
CA GLY A 30 -23.33 18.36 12.48
C GLY A 30 -24.23 19.48 11.93
N ASN A 31 -24.10 19.82 10.64
CA ASN A 31 -24.90 20.81 9.92
C ASN A 31 -25.80 20.22 8.83
N PHE A 32 -25.92 18.89 8.70
CA PHE A 32 -26.85 18.28 7.75
C PHE A 32 -28.20 18.03 8.42
N ASP A 33 -29.19 18.86 8.06
CA ASP A 33 -30.57 18.74 8.52
C ASP A 33 -31.26 17.59 7.80
N ALA A 34 -31.24 16.40 8.42
CA ALA A 34 -31.88 15.19 7.93
C ALA A 34 -32.38 14.32 9.08
N GLU A 35 -33.33 13.44 8.77
CA GLU A 35 -33.86 12.44 9.70
C GLU A 35 -32.77 11.46 10.16
N GLU A 36 -32.89 10.93 11.37
CA GLU A 36 -31.86 10.10 12.00
C GLU A 36 -31.54 8.83 11.19
N TRP A 37 -32.57 8.16 10.67
CA TRP A 37 -32.38 6.96 9.84
C TRP A 37 -31.59 7.25 8.55
N VAL A 38 -31.68 8.47 8.00
CA VAL A 38 -30.89 8.89 6.83
C VAL A 38 -29.42 9.01 7.22
N LYS A 39 -29.13 9.56 8.40
CA LYS A 39 -27.77 9.67 8.93
C LYS A 39 -27.18 8.30 9.21
N GLU A 40 -27.96 7.39 9.80
CA GLU A 40 -27.56 6.00 10.05
C GLU A 40 -27.21 5.26 8.75
N ILE A 41 -28.11 5.28 7.76
CA ILE A 41 -27.87 4.65 6.46
C ILE A 41 -26.68 5.29 5.74
N GLY A 42 -26.57 6.63 5.77
CA GLY A 42 -25.44 7.35 5.20
C GLY A 42 -24.12 6.96 5.85
N GLY A 43 -24.11 6.78 7.18
CA GLY A 43 -22.95 6.31 7.92
C GLY A 43 -22.54 4.89 7.53
N MET A 44 -23.51 3.96 7.52
CA MET A 44 -23.29 2.59 7.08
C MET A 44 -22.76 2.52 5.64
N ALA A 45 -23.39 3.25 4.71
CA ALA A 45 -22.98 3.32 3.32
C ALA A 45 -21.56 3.88 3.18
N SER A 46 -21.24 4.97 3.90
CA SER A 46 -19.88 5.54 3.88
C SER A 46 -18.83 4.53 4.34
N THR A 47 -19.10 3.78 5.41
CA THR A 47 -18.19 2.72 5.90
C THR A 47 -18.02 1.63 4.85
N LEU A 48 -19.13 1.14 4.28
CA LEU A 48 -19.10 0.11 3.23
C LEU A 48 -18.33 0.57 1.99
N HIS A 49 -18.47 1.84 1.57
CA HIS A 49 -17.75 2.39 0.43
C HIS A 49 -16.24 2.46 0.70
N ARG A 50 -15.82 2.90 1.90
CA ARG A 50 -14.40 2.93 2.29
C ARG A 50 -13.79 1.52 2.29
N MET A 51 -14.50 0.55 2.85
CA MET A 51 -14.10 -0.87 2.82
C MET A 51 -14.00 -1.38 1.37
N SER A 52 -15.02 -1.11 0.55
CA SER A 52 -15.08 -1.56 -0.85
C SER A 52 -13.87 -1.06 -1.66
N VAL A 53 -13.51 0.22 -1.51
CA VAL A 53 -12.32 0.78 -2.16
C VAL A 53 -11.05 0.08 -1.67
N TRP A 54 -10.87 -0.05 -0.36
CA TRP A 54 -9.66 -0.68 0.18
C TRP A 54 -9.52 -2.14 -0.26
N TYR A 55 -10.58 -2.93 -0.15
CA TYR A 55 -10.58 -4.35 -0.55
C TYR A 55 -10.30 -4.50 -2.04
N SER A 56 -10.89 -3.63 -2.86
CA SER A 56 -10.66 -3.61 -4.30
C SER A 56 -9.21 -3.28 -4.66
N LEU A 57 -8.56 -2.37 -3.91
CA LEU A 57 -7.14 -2.06 -4.08
C LEU A 57 -6.24 -3.23 -3.65
N ILE A 58 -6.58 -3.94 -2.57
CA ILE A 58 -5.86 -5.16 -2.18
C ILE A 58 -5.97 -6.22 -3.28
N TYR A 59 -7.13 -6.36 -3.92
CA TYR A 59 -7.27 -7.29 -5.05
C TYR A 59 -6.31 -6.99 -6.19
N VAL A 60 -6.10 -5.71 -6.54
CA VAL A 60 -5.13 -5.32 -7.58
C VAL A 60 -3.71 -5.79 -7.21
N VAL A 61 -3.34 -5.77 -5.93
CA VAL A 61 -2.07 -6.33 -5.47
C VAL A 61 -2.06 -7.85 -5.63
N VAL A 62 -3.15 -8.54 -5.34
CA VAL A 62 -3.28 -9.99 -5.56
C VAL A 62 -3.18 -10.34 -7.05
N GLU A 63 -3.82 -9.57 -7.94
CA GLU A 63 -3.72 -9.74 -9.40
C GLU A 63 -2.26 -9.67 -9.84
N GLY A 64 -1.55 -8.61 -9.46
CA GLY A 64 -0.14 -8.44 -9.82
C GLY A 64 0.78 -9.48 -9.17
N TYR A 65 0.49 -9.90 -7.93
CA TYR A 65 1.22 -10.98 -7.26
C TYR A 65 1.15 -12.29 -8.05
N LYS A 66 -0.06 -12.64 -8.53
CA LYS A 66 -0.30 -13.83 -9.37
C LYS A 66 0.32 -13.68 -10.76
N GLU A 67 0.16 -12.52 -11.41
CA GLU A 67 0.71 -12.25 -12.74
C GLU A 67 2.24 -12.35 -12.78
N LEU A 68 2.90 -11.88 -11.72
CA LEU A 68 4.36 -11.97 -11.58
C LEU A 68 4.84 -13.34 -11.09
N ASN A 69 3.94 -14.31 -10.88
CA ASN A 69 4.25 -15.64 -10.33
C ASN A 69 5.07 -15.56 -9.04
N CYS A 70 4.73 -14.61 -8.16
CA CYS A 70 5.33 -14.50 -6.85
C CYS A 70 4.91 -15.69 -5.96
N SER A 71 5.74 -16.04 -4.98
CA SER A 71 5.42 -17.04 -3.96
C SER A 71 5.98 -16.62 -2.61
N HIS A 72 5.18 -16.82 -1.57
CA HIS A 72 5.45 -16.46 -0.19
C HIS A 72 4.44 -17.19 0.69
N GLU A 73 4.92 -18.10 1.53
CA GLU A 73 4.10 -19.06 2.27
C GLU A 73 2.88 -18.44 2.96
N ALA A 74 3.04 -17.32 3.66
CA ALA A 74 1.94 -16.66 4.37
C ALA A 74 0.88 -16.06 3.43
N VAL A 75 1.31 -15.55 2.26
CA VAL A 75 0.40 -15.00 1.25
C VAL A 75 -0.32 -16.15 0.55
N ASP A 76 0.44 -17.16 0.10
CA ASP A 76 -0.08 -18.33 -0.61
C ASP A 76 -1.12 -19.09 0.22
N LYS A 77 -0.90 -19.23 1.54
CA LYS A 77 -1.86 -19.82 2.46
C LYS A 77 -3.18 -19.07 2.49
N LEU A 78 -3.15 -17.74 2.52
CA LEU A 78 -4.37 -16.92 2.56
C LEU A 78 -5.08 -16.90 1.20
N LEU A 79 -4.31 -16.88 0.10
CA LEU A 79 -4.84 -16.93 -1.27
C LEU A 79 -5.37 -18.31 -1.66
N SER A 80 -5.07 -19.36 -0.90
CA SER A 80 -5.69 -20.69 -1.08
C SER A 80 -7.19 -20.69 -0.79
N ASN A 81 -7.71 -19.68 -0.08
CA ASN A 81 -9.15 -19.43 0.00
C ASN A 81 -9.64 -18.76 -1.29
N GLU A 82 -9.87 -19.58 -2.31
CA GLU A 82 -10.30 -19.12 -3.64
C GLU A 82 -11.63 -18.36 -3.62
N GLU A 83 -12.52 -18.71 -2.68
CA GLU A 83 -13.79 -18.02 -2.46
C GLU A 83 -13.55 -16.53 -2.18
N TYR A 84 -12.71 -16.23 -1.18
CA TYR A 84 -12.41 -14.86 -0.78
C TYR A 84 -11.66 -14.09 -1.86
N VAL A 85 -10.79 -14.77 -2.62
CA VAL A 85 -10.12 -14.16 -3.76
C VAL A 85 -11.11 -13.81 -4.88
N ASP A 86 -12.09 -14.68 -5.16
CA ASP A 86 -13.13 -14.38 -6.15
C ASP A 86 -14.04 -13.22 -5.72
N PHE A 87 -14.33 -13.11 -4.43
CA PHE A 87 -15.11 -11.96 -3.93
C PHE A 87 -14.37 -10.64 -4.09
N LEU A 88 -13.08 -10.62 -3.78
CA LEU A 88 -12.25 -9.44 -4.03
C LEU A 88 -12.27 -9.04 -5.50
N ARG A 89 -12.25 -10.01 -6.43
CA ARG A 89 -12.38 -9.77 -7.88
C ARG A 89 -13.72 -9.13 -8.23
N LEU A 90 -14.82 -9.70 -7.74
CA LEU A 90 -16.16 -9.20 -8.01
C LEU A 90 -16.38 -7.81 -7.41
N LEU A 91 -15.88 -7.58 -6.19
CA LEU A 91 -15.96 -6.31 -5.49
C LEU A 91 -15.15 -5.23 -6.21
N ARG A 92 -13.94 -5.57 -6.68
CA ARG A 92 -13.11 -4.68 -7.50
C ARG A 92 -13.83 -4.24 -8.77
N ASN A 93 -14.56 -5.16 -9.40
CA ASN A 93 -15.36 -4.83 -10.57
C ASN A 93 -16.53 -3.90 -10.23
N ALA A 94 -17.28 -4.20 -9.17
CA ALA A 94 -18.41 -3.38 -8.74
C ALA A 94 -17.97 -1.98 -8.26
N THR A 95 -16.79 -1.85 -7.67
CA THR A 95 -16.26 -0.60 -7.11
C THR A 95 -15.76 0.35 -8.21
N PHE A 96 -15.07 -0.16 -9.22
CA PHE A 96 -14.38 0.67 -10.22
C PHE A 96 -15.03 0.66 -11.61
N HIS A 97 -16.06 -0.16 -11.85
CA HIS A 97 -16.85 -0.12 -13.07
C HIS A 97 -18.29 0.26 -12.76
N TYR A 98 -18.85 1.19 -13.54
CA TYR A 98 -20.24 1.60 -13.42
C TYR A 98 -21.19 0.38 -13.47
N GLN A 99 -22.06 0.27 -12.46
CA GLN A 99 -23.10 -0.74 -12.40
C GLN A 99 -24.47 -0.08 -12.60
N LYS A 100 -25.31 -0.69 -13.43
CA LYS A 100 -26.72 -0.28 -13.55
C LYS A 100 -27.51 -0.63 -12.28
N ASP A 101 -27.12 -1.71 -11.62
CA ASP A 101 -27.63 -2.13 -10.32
C ASP A 101 -26.59 -1.73 -9.25
N PRO A 102 -26.91 -0.80 -8.34
CA PRO A 102 -25.93 -0.20 -7.44
C PRO A 102 -25.27 -1.21 -6.49
N LEU A 103 -25.90 -2.35 -6.18
CA LEU A 103 -25.33 -3.37 -5.32
C LEU A 103 -25.83 -4.76 -5.69
N THR A 104 -25.02 -5.54 -6.41
CA THR A 104 -25.32 -6.95 -6.62
C THR A 104 -25.36 -7.68 -5.26
N GLU A 105 -26.36 -8.54 -5.04
CA GLU A 105 -26.50 -9.31 -3.79
C GLU A 105 -25.20 -10.05 -3.40
N LYS A 106 -24.43 -10.50 -4.39
CA LYS A 106 -23.15 -11.19 -4.18
C LYS A 106 -22.10 -10.29 -3.54
N ALA A 107 -21.99 -9.02 -3.96
CA ALA A 107 -21.03 -8.09 -3.38
C ALA A 107 -21.43 -7.66 -1.96
N GLN A 108 -22.75 -7.49 -1.72
CA GLN A 108 -23.28 -7.16 -0.40
C GLN A 108 -23.01 -8.26 0.62
N LYS A 109 -23.41 -9.50 0.31
CA LYS A 109 -23.34 -10.63 1.24
C LYS A 109 -21.95 -10.79 1.87
N TYR A 110 -20.87 -10.52 1.14
CA TYR A 110 -19.50 -10.70 1.62
C TYR A 110 -18.88 -9.53 2.40
N LEU A 111 -19.30 -8.29 2.17
CA LEU A 111 -18.91 -7.18 3.08
C LEU A 111 -19.40 -7.44 4.51
N ILE A 112 -20.40 -8.30 4.65
CA ILE A 112 -21.02 -8.74 5.91
C ILE A 112 -20.70 -10.19 6.27
N VAL A 113 -19.92 -10.92 5.46
CA VAL A 113 -19.49 -12.28 5.83
C VAL A 113 -18.55 -12.18 7.02
N GLN A 114 -18.89 -12.95 8.05
CA GLN A 114 -18.11 -13.12 9.26
C GLN A 114 -16.65 -13.47 8.88
N ASP A 115 -15.71 -12.80 9.53
CA ASP A 115 -14.26 -12.96 9.34
C ASP A 115 -13.64 -12.43 8.03
N SER A 116 -14.43 -11.86 7.10
CA SER A 116 -13.89 -11.23 5.89
C SER A 116 -12.90 -10.08 6.20
N GLU A 117 -13.22 -9.29 7.23
CA GLU A 117 -12.34 -8.22 7.74
C GLU A 117 -11.05 -8.79 8.37
N ILE A 118 -11.14 -9.91 9.08
CA ILE A 118 -9.96 -10.54 9.68
C ILE A 118 -9.03 -11.04 8.56
N TRP A 119 -9.60 -11.78 7.60
CA TRP A 119 -8.82 -12.35 6.50
C TRP A 119 -8.13 -11.28 5.65
N ILE A 120 -8.81 -10.19 5.28
CA ILE A 120 -8.21 -9.14 4.45
C ILE A 120 -7.09 -8.39 5.19
N ARG A 121 -7.23 -8.21 6.51
CA ARG A 121 -6.20 -7.60 7.35
C ARG A 121 -4.96 -8.50 7.44
N GLU A 122 -5.16 -9.80 7.62
CA GLU A 122 -4.07 -10.77 7.59
C GLU A 122 -3.40 -10.84 6.20
N LEU A 123 -4.19 -10.76 5.12
CA LEU A 123 -3.65 -10.70 3.76
C LEU A 123 -2.79 -9.45 3.54
N ASN A 124 -3.26 -8.28 3.98
CA ASN A 124 -2.49 -7.05 3.88
C ASN A 124 -1.17 -7.14 4.67
N ARG A 125 -1.17 -7.73 5.87
CA ARG A 125 0.05 -7.96 6.68
C ARG A 125 1.00 -8.96 6.01
N ALA A 126 0.47 -10.04 5.43
CA ALA A 126 1.29 -11.01 4.71
C ALA A 126 1.94 -10.40 3.47
N LEU A 127 1.20 -9.55 2.73
CA LEU A 127 1.73 -8.77 1.60
C LEU A 127 2.81 -7.78 2.05
N GLU A 128 2.60 -7.05 3.15
CA GLU A 128 3.62 -6.17 3.75
C GLU A 128 4.92 -6.94 4.00
N LYS A 129 4.81 -8.09 4.67
CA LYS A 129 5.97 -8.95 4.95
C LYS A 129 6.65 -9.42 3.67
N PHE A 130 5.88 -9.87 2.68
CA PHE A 130 6.41 -10.25 1.37
C PHE A 130 7.24 -9.12 0.75
N PHE A 131 6.76 -7.88 0.76
CA PHE A 131 7.52 -6.74 0.22
C PHE A 131 8.76 -6.41 1.05
N LEU A 132 8.68 -6.45 2.38
CA LEU A 132 9.83 -6.23 3.25
C LEU A 132 10.94 -7.26 3.03
N ASP A 133 10.57 -8.51 2.76
CA ASP A 133 11.51 -9.61 2.54
C ASP A 133 12.10 -9.59 1.11
N ASN A 134 11.38 -9.06 0.11
CA ASN A 134 11.76 -9.17 -1.31
C ASN A 134 12.19 -7.85 -1.97
N LEU A 135 11.87 -6.71 -1.38
CA LEU A 135 12.36 -5.43 -1.88
C LEU A 135 13.73 -5.13 -1.27
N PRO A 136 14.71 -4.69 -2.08
CA PRO A 136 16.01 -4.32 -1.58
C PRO A 136 15.97 -2.94 -0.92
N VAL A 137 14.99 -2.67 -0.04
CA VAL A 137 14.84 -1.39 0.66
C VAL A 137 16.10 -1.13 1.48
N ARG A 138 16.65 -2.17 2.11
CA ARG A 138 17.86 -2.06 2.91
C ARG A 138 19.09 -1.75 2.05
N GLU A 139 19.27 -2.45 0.93
CA GLU A 139 20.39 -2.25 0.00
C GLU A 139 20.27 -0.90 -0.70
N PHE A 140 19.05 -0.49 -1.07
CA PHE A 140 18.78 0.83 -1.62
C PHE A 140 19.12 1.93 -0.60
N LEU A 141 18.57 1.85 0.62
CA LEU A 141 18.86 2.82 1.69
C LEU A 141 20.35 2.86 2.03
N ASN A 142 21.04 1.72 2.06
CA ASN A 142 22.48 1.64 2.25
C ASN A 142 23.22 2.29 1.07
N SER A 143 22.80 2.07 -0.17
CA SER A 143 23.41 2.71 -1.35
C SER A 143 23.24 4.24 -1.35
N VAL A 144 22.10 4.75 -0.86
CA VAL A 144 21.84 6.19 -0.73
C VAL A 144 22.66 6.78 0.43
N LYS A 145 22.75 6.10 1.57
CA LYS A 145 23.60 6.52 2.70
C LYS A 145 25.08 6.56 2.31
N VAL A 146 25.58 5.56 1.59
CA VAL A 146 26.96 5.52 1.07
C VAL A 146 27.20 6.67 0.09
N LYS A 147 26.27 6.95 -0.83
CA LYS A 147 26.38 8.11 -1.75
C LYS A 147 26.38 9.45 -1.02
N ASN A 148 25.58 9.61 0.03
CA ASN A 148 25.56 10.84 0.83
C ASN A 148 26.81 10.99 1.72
N ALA A 149 27.38 9.89 2.21
CA ALA A 149 28.66 9.89 2.93
C ALA A 149 29.85 10.16 1.99
N TYR A 150 29.77 9.69 0.75
CA TYR A 150 30.73 9.94 -0.32
C TYR A 150 30.27 11.08 -1.23
N ASN A 151 29.88 12.21 -0.64
CA ASN A 151 29.63 13.43 -1.41
C ASN A 151 30.96 14.21 -1.51
N PRO A 152 31.57 14.35 -2.70
CA PRO A 152 32.86 15.06 -2.87
C PRO A 152 32.81 16.53 -2.47
N ILE A 153 31.61 17.10 -2.27
CA ILE A 153 31.43 18.45 -1.69
C ILE A 153 31.67 18.46 -0.17
N ASN A 154 31.43 17.34 0.53
CA ASN A 154 31.62 17.19 1.98
C ASN A 154 33.00 16.64 2.37
N VAL A 155 33.76 16.11 1.41
CA VAL A 155 35.17 15.78 1.60
C VAL A 155 35.98 17.03 1.26
N ALA A 156 35.85 18.07 2.07
CA ALA A 156 36.78 19.18 2.02
C ALA A 156 38.20 18.61 2.25
N PRO A 157 39.21 19.01 1.44
CA PRO A 157 40.57 18.61 1.71
C PRO A 157 40.91 19.01 3.15
N SER A 158 41.53 18.09 3.89
CA SER A 158 42.01 18.42 5.22
C SER A 158 42.90 19.67 5.12
N ALA A 159 42.82 20.58 6.10
CA ALA A 159 43.60 21.83 6.09
C ALA A 159 45.14 21.59 5.93
N SER A 160 45.60 20.35 6.12
CA SER A 160 46.96 19.88 5.86
C SER A 160 47.32 19.85 4.35
N ASP A 161 46.38 19.50 3.48
CA ASP A 161 46.66 19.25 2.07
C ASP A 161 46.73 20.56 1.26
N ALA A 162 45.88 21.53 1.61
CA ALA A 162 45.94 22.88 1.04
C ALA A 162 47.24 23.64 1.40
N GLN A 163 47.84 23.35 2.55
CA GLN A 163 49.11 23.97 2.97
C GLN A 163 50.34 23.39 2.25
N LYS A 164 50.27 22.13 1.79
CA LYS A 164 51.35 21.51 1.01
C LYS A 164 51.39 22.03 -0.43
N ASP A 165 50.24 22.25 -1.05
CA ASP A 165 50.19 22.79 -2.42
C ASP A 165 50.54 24.28 -2.48
N ALA A 166 50.18 25.08 -1.48
CA ALA A 166 50.58 26.48 -1.40
C ALA A 166 52.10 26.66 -1.25
N ARG A 167 52.80 25.76 -0.52
CA ARG A 167 54.26 25.78 -0.41
C ARG A 167 54.98 25.34 -1.69
N ARG A 168 54.35 24.48 -2.50
CA ARG A 168 54.92 24.01 -3.77
C ARG A 168 54.84 25.07 -4.88
N LEU A 169 53.86 25.97 -4.82
CA LEU A 169 53.67 27.05 -5.78
C LEU A 169 54.44 28.33 -5.43
N LEU A 170 54.96 28.49 -4.21
CA LEU A 170 55.66 29.71 -3.76
C LEU A 170 57.19 29.63 -3.71
N GLY A 171 57.81 28.50 -4.11
CA GLY A 171 59.24 28.45 -4.46
C GLY A 171 60.19 29.27 -3.58
N ARG A 172 60.12 29.10 -2.25
CA ARG A 172 61.11 29.56 -1.28
C ARG A 172 61.27 28.54 -0.16
#